data_AF-A0A535SUL0-F1
#
_entry.id   AF-A0A535SUL0-F1
#
_cell.length_a   1.000
_cell.length_b   1.000
_cell.length_c   1.000
_cell.angle_alpha   90.00
_cell.angle_beta   90.00
_cell.angle_gamma   90.00
#
_symmetry.space_group_name_H-M   'P 1'
#
loop_
_entity.id
_entity.type
_entity.pdbx_description
1 polymer ?
#
loop_
_entity_poly.entity_id
_entity_poly.type
_entity_poly.pdbx_seq_one_letter_code
_entity_poly.pdbx_strand_id
1 'polypeptide(L)'
;MGVVAAALDQAWRERMIAGLLEGQRADGSFGVHPYTKWTGAHWRLVSLAELGVPGRSRAARAAANTVLDWIAAPSEPVVVAGKERRHASMEGNALAVCCHLGMAHSLRVRRLVEVLLRSQWPDGGWNCDPNPDAHHSSFHETLAPIWGLAEYHRNTGEGRARRAARRAAELLLEHRLFRRTSDGEAIHPEWLNIHWPHYWHYDFFHGLRAIARLDLLTDRRADDAMELLLQRRRDDGTWRAGGQRYWRLRGESNLEVVDWGDAHEVVTAAALAMLQ
;
A
#
# COMPACT_ATOMS: atom_id res chain seq x y z
N MET A 1 10.04 3.90 -5.82
CA MET A 1 9.68 2.71 -6.63
C MET A 1 10.63 2.40 -7.78
N GLY A 2 11.32 3.38 -8.38
CA GLY A 2 12.25 3.12 -9.50
C GLY A 2 13.41 2.17 -9.19
N VAL A 3 13.96 2.20 -7.96
CA VAL A 3 15.10 1.36 -7.56
C VAL A 3 14.72 -0.11 -7.37
N VAL A 4 13.56 -0.38 -6.75
CA VAL A 4 13.09 -1.76 -6.50
C VAL A 4 12.80 -2.47 -7.82
N ALA A 5 12.10 -1.82 -8.76
CA ALA A 5 11.76 -2.43 -10.05
C ALA A 5 12.97 -2.76 -10.92
N ALA A 6 14.07 -2.00 -10.79
CA ALA A 6 15.31 -2.23 -11.53
C ALA A 6 16.13 -3.41 -10.98
N ALA A 7 15.88 -3.82 -9.72
CA ALA A 7 16.59 -4.92 -9.06
C ALA A 7 15.90 -6.28 -9.22
N LEU A 8 14.72 -6.34 -9.84
CA LEU A 8 13.98 -7.59 -10.04
C LEU A 8 14.50 -8.37 -11.24
N ASP A 9 14.53 -9.71 -11.14
CA ASP A 9 14.75 -10.57 -12.31
C ASP A 9 13.71 -10.25 -13.40
N GLN A 10 14.20 -9.93 -14.60
CA GLN A 10 13.36 -9.41 -15.66
C GLN A 10 12.35 -10.45 -16.14
N ALA A 11 12.78 -11.70 -16.34
CA ALA A 11 11.91 -12.76 -16.83
C ALA A 11 10.82 -13.11 -15.81
N TRP A 12 11.16 -13.20 -14.52
CA TRP A 12 10.20 -13.37 -13.44
C TRP A 12 9.20 -12.23 -13.39
N ARG A 13 9.69 -10.99 -13.42
CA ARG A 13 8.85 -9.79 -13.38
C ARG A 13 7.86 -9.73 -14.55
N GLU A 14 8.32 -10.02 -15.77
CA GLU A 14 7.46 -10.04 -16.96
C GLU A 14 6.38 -11.11 -16.87
N ARG A 15 6.69 -12.32 -16.37
CA ARG A 15 5.69 -13.36 -16.12
C ARG A 15 4.65 -12.92 -15.10
N MET A 16 5.08 -12.32 -13.98
CA MET A 16 4.16 -11.86 -12.94
C MET A 16 3.24 -10.74 -13.45
N ILE A 17 3.77 -9.78 -14.20
CA ILE A 17 2.96 -8.73 -14.83
C ILE A 17 1.96 -9.33 -15.82
N ALA A 18 2.38 -10.30 -16.65
CA ALA A 18 1.49 -10.96 -17.60
C ALA A 18 0.34 -11.70 -16.88
N GLY A 19 0.64 -12.48 -15.84
CA GLY A 19 -0.39 -13.17 -15.04
C GLY A 19 -1.35 -12.22 -14.33
N LEU A 20 -0.85 -11.10 -13.79
CA LEU A 20 -1.69 -10.07 -13.18
C LEU A 20 -2.63 -9.38 -14.19
N LEU A 21 -2.28 -9.35 -15.47
CA LEU A 21 -3.12 -8.81 -16.54
C LEU A 21 -3.97 -9.88 -17.24
N GLU A 22 -3.78 -11.16 -16.94
CA GLU A 22 -4.52 -12.25 -17.54
C GLU A 22 -6.02 -12.15 -17.21
N GLY A 23 -6.86 -12.42 -18.23
CA GLY A 23 -8.31 -12.33 -18.12
C GLY A 23 -8.88 -10.91 -18.20
N GLN A 24 -8.05 -9.88 -18.48
CA GLN A 24 -8.55 -8.53 -18.70
C GLN A 24 -9.49 -8.49 -19.91
N ARG A 25 -10.67 -7.88 -19.73
CA ARG A 25 -11.69 -7.67 -20.76
C ARG A 25 -11.40 -6.41 -21.57
N ALA A 26 -12.08 -6.25 -22.71
CA ALA A 26 -11.90 -5.10 -23.60
C ALA A 26 -12.23 -3.73 -22.95
N ASP A 27 -13.11 -3.72 -21.94
CA ASP A 27 -13.44 -2.55 -21.12
C ASP A 27 -12.39 -2.22 -20.05
N GLY A 28 -11.33 -3.03 -19.94
CA GLY A 28 -10.27 -2.90 -18.93
C GLY A 28 -10.56 -3.59 -17.60
N SER A 29 -11.77 -4.11 -17.39
CA SER A 29 -12.16 -4.83 -16.17
C SER A 29 -11.63 -6.27 -16.16
N PHE A 30 -11.77 -6.95 -15.02
CA PHE A 30 -11.47 -8.38 -14.87
C PHE A 30 -12.73 -9.23 -14.64
N GLY A 31 -13.90 -8.69 -15.00
CA GLY A 31 -15.17 -9.40 -14.87
C GLY A 31 -15.71 -9.63 -13.47
N VAL A 32 -15.10 -9.00 -12.48
CA VAL A 32 -15.54 -8.93 -11.09
C VAL A 32 -15.54 -7.47 -10.65
N HIS A 33 -16.13 -7.18 -9.48
CA HIS A 33 -16.07 -5.84 -8.90
C HIS A 33 -14.61 -5.41 -8.71
N PRO A 34 -14.23 -4.13 -8.97
CA PRO A 34 -12.83 -3.69 -8.89
C PRO A 34 -12.13 -4.01 -7.56
N TYR A 35 -12.87 -4.07 -6.46
CA TYR A 35 -12.36 -4.38 -5.12
C TYR A 35 -12.47 -5.85 -4.68
N THR A 36 -13.04 -6.75 -5.52
CA THR A 36 -13.14 -8.18 -5.19
C THR A 36 -11.78 -8.71 -4.78
N LYS A 37 -11.70 -9.37 -3.60
CA LYS A 37 -10.42 -9.72 -2.99
C LYS A 37 -9.55 -10.56 -3.93
N TRP A 38 -8.38 -9.97 -4.11
CA TRP A 38 -7.18 -10.25 -4.90
C TRP A 38 -7.37 -10.32 -6.41
N THR A 39 -8.53 -10.78 -6.89
CA THR A 39 -8.80 -10.90 -8.33
C THR A 39 -9.30 -9.61 -8.97
N GLY A 40 -9.82 -8.65 -8.20
CA GLY A 40 -10.28 -7.36 -8.68
C GLY A 40 -9.15 -6.44 -9.15
N ALA A 41 -9.49 -5.50 -10.04
CA ALA A 41 -8.53 -4.56 -10.62
C ALA A 41 -7.72 -3.79 -9.57
N HIS A 42 -8.32 -3.42 -8.43
CA HIS A 42 -7.67 -2.68 -7.36
C HIS A 42 -6.41 -3.39 -6.84
N TRP A 43 -6.54 -4.67 -6.48
CA TRP A 43 -5.44 -5.44 -5.90
C TRP A 43 -4.40 -5.82 -6.93
N ARG A 44 -4.83 -6.22 -8.14
CA ARG A 44 -3.92 -6.48 -9.26
C ARG A 44 -3.06 -5.27 -9.57
N LEU A 45 -3.65 -4.07 -9.58
CA LEU A 45 -2.95 -2.83 -9.89
C LEU A 45 -1.94 -2.41 -8.81
N VAL A 46 -2.24 -2.65 -7.53
CA VAL A 46 -1.25 -2.45 -6.45
C VAL A 46 0.00 -3.29 -6.72
N SER A 47 -0.18 -4.58 -7.01
CA SER A 47 0.91 -5.49 -7.34
C SER A 47 1.64 -5.09 -8.63
N LEU A 48 0.91 -4.70 -9.69
CA LEU A 48 1.50 -4.22 -10.94
C LEU A 48 2.34 -2.95 -10.74
N ALA A 49 1.88 -2.03 -9.90
CA ALA A 49 2.63 -0.82 -9.56
C ALA A 49 3.91 -1.21 -8.83
N GLU A 50 3.84 -2.05 -7.78
CA GLU A 50 5.00 -2.53 -7.04
C GLU A 50 6.02 -3.28 -7.90
N LEU A 51 5.57 -4.04 -8.89
CA LEU A 51 6.42 -4.67 -9.92
C LEU A 51 6.97 -3.66 -10.95
N GLY A 52 6.60 -2.39 -10.86
CA GLY A 52 7.06 -1.33 -11.75
C GLY A 52 6.55 -1.44 -13.17
N VAL A 53 5.27 -1.82 -13.38
CA VAL A 53 4.64 -1.78 -14.72
C VAL A 53 4.91 -0.44 -15.42
N PRO A 54 5.16 -0.36 -16.74
CA PRO A 54 5.42 0.92 -17.38
C PRO A 54 4.31 1.94 -17.14
N GLY A 55 4.66 3.17 -16.74
CA GLY A 55 3.69 4.22 -16.37
C GLY A 55 2.72 4.64 -17.49
N ARG A 56 2.98 4.26 -18.75
CA ARG A 56 2.08 4.47 -19.90
C ARG A 56 1.42 3.19 -20.40
N SER A 57 1.46 2.11 -19.61
CA SER A 57 0.80 0.85 -19.97
C SER A 57 -0.70 1.07 -20.21
N ARG A 58 -1.15 0.82 -21.45
CA ARG A 58 -2.55 0.97 -21.86
C ARG A 58 -3.45 0.03 -21.07
N ALA A 59 -3.02 -1.23 -20.89
CA ALA A 59 -3.75 -2.24 -20.13
C ALA A 59 -3.93 -1.83 -18.66
N ALA A 60 -2.86 -1.39 -18.00
CA ALA A 60 -2.92 -0.96 -16.59
C ALA A 60 -3.77 0.31 -16.43
N ARG A 61 -3.66 1.28 -17.35
CA ARG A 61 -4.50 2.50 -17.34
C ARG A 61 -5.98 2.19 -17.57
N ALA A 62 -6.30 1.23 -18.45
CA ALA A 62 -7.67 0.77 -18.65
C ALA A 62 -8.25 0.16 -17.36
N ALA A 63 -7.50 -0.72 -16.70
CA ALA A 63 -7.90 -1.25 -15.39
C ALA A 63 -8.05 -0.14 -14.33
N ALA A 64 -7.11 0.81 -14.28
CA ALA A 64 -7.16 1.93 -13.34
C ALA A 64 -8.40 2.81 -13.54
N ASN A 65 -8.86 2.98 -14.79
CA ASN A 65 -10.12 3.68 -15.04
C ASN A 65 -11.31 2.97 -14.41
N THR A 66 -11.39 1.63 -14.45
CA THR A 66 -12.49 0.89 -13.81
C THR A 66 -12.47 1.03 -12.28
N VAL A 67 -11.27 1.11 -11.68
CA VAL A 67 -11.12 1.43 -10.26
C VAL A 67 -11.58 2.86 -9.98
N LEU A 68 -11.16 3.84 -10.78
CA LEU A 68 -11.54 5.24 -10.60
C LEU A 68 -13.04 5.50 -10.82
N ASP A 69 -13.70 4.77 -11.72
CA ASP A 69 -15.15 4.87 -11.92
C ASP A 69 -15.91 4.44 -10.66
N TRP A 70 -15.35 3.51 -9.89
CA TRP A 70 -15.90 3.07 -8.61
C TRP A 70 -15.47 3.99 -7.45
N ILE A 71 -14.16 4.12 -7.18
CA ILE A 71 -13.66 4.74 -5.95
C ILE A 71 -13.68 6.27 -5.98
N ALA A 72 -13.64 6.89 -7.17
CA ALA A 72 -13.75 8.34 -7.31
C ALA A 72 -15.19 8.81 -7.60
N ALA A 73 -16.17 7.91 -7.54
CA ALA A 73 -17.58 8.29 -7.61
C ALA A 73 -17.98 9.18 -6.42
N PRO A 74 -18.94 10.11 -6.58
CA PRO A 74 -19.45 10.87 -5.45
C PRO A 74 -20.02 9.98 -4.35
N SER A 75 -19.59 10.26 -3.13
CA SER A 75 -20.16 9.68 -1.92
C SER A 75 -20.29 10.76 -0.85
N GLU A 76 -21.37 10.68 -0.07
CA GLU A 76 -21.54 11.53 1.10
C GLU A 76 -20.56 11.12 2.21
N PRO A 77 -19.92 12.08 2.89
CA PRO A 77 -19.12 11.80 4.08
C PRO A 77 -19.93 11.16 5.20
N VAL A 78 -19.47 10.00 5.68
CA VAL A 78 -19.99 9.43 6.93
C VAL A 78 -19.21 10.04 8.08
N VAL A 79 -19.84 10.93 8.86
CA VAL A 79 -19.19 11.60 10.00
C VAL A 79 -19.81 11.10 11.30
N VAL A 80 -18.96 10.58 12.18
CA VAL A 80 -19.36 10.08 13.52
C VAL A 80 -18.50 10.78 14.57
N ALA A 81 -19.14 11.40 15.56
CA ALA A 81 -18.48 12.16 16.62
C ALA A 81 -17.44 13.17 16.07
N GLY A 82 -17.82 13.92 15.03
CA GLY A 82 -16.98 14.97 14.42
C GLY A 82 -15.82 14.46 13.56
N LYS A 83 -15.71 13.14 13.33
CA LYS A 83 -14.63 12.52 12.55
C LYS A 83 -15.20 11.73 11.37
N GLU A 84 -14.70 11.99 10.17
CA GLU A 84 -15.12 11.29 8.96
C GLU A 84 -14.59 9.85 8.98
N ARG A 85 -15.46 8.87 8.74
CA ARG A 85 -15.11 7.44 8.65
C ARG A 85 -14.76 7.09 7.21
N ARG A 86 -13.56 6.54 6.99
CA ARG A 86 -13.09 6.16 5.66
C ARG A 86 -12.28 4.88 5.66
N HIS A 87 -12.54 4.06 4.65
CA HIS A 87 -11.65 2.98 4.22
C HIS A 87 -10.49 3.54 3.39
N ALA A 88 -9.74 4.48 3.98
CA ALA A 88 -8.73 5.29 3.31
C ALA A 88 -7.62 4.45 2.65
N SER A 89 -7.46 3.18 3.05
CA SER A 89 -6.60 2.23 2.36
C SER A 89 -6.96 2.07 0.87
N MET A 90 -8.25 2.12 0.53
CA MET A 90 -8.73 2.03 -0.85
C MET A 90 -8.31 3.25 -1.67
N GLU A 91 -8.57 4.46 -1.17
CA GLU A 91 -8.18 5.70 -1.85
C GLU A 91 -6.66 5.85 -1.92
N GLY A 92 -5.94 5.49 -0.86
CA GLY A 92 -4.48 5.54 -0.80
C GLY A 92 -3.80 4.65 -1.83
N ASN A 93 -4.22 3.39 -1.92
CA ASN A 93 -3.71 2.44 -2.92
C ASN A 93 -4.04 2.90 -4.35
N ALA A 94 -5.30 3.31 -4.60
CA ALA A 94 -5.71 3.80 -5.91
C ALA A 94 -4.93 5.05 -6.33
N LEU A 95 -4.69 5.97 -5.39
CA LEU A 95 -3.89 7.18 -5.61
C LEU A 95 -2.44 6.84 -6.00
N ALA A 96 -1.80 5.93 -5.25
CA ALA A 96 -0.43 5.51 -5.53
C ALA A 96 -0.29 4.89 -6.93
N VAL A 97 -1.17 3.94 -7.25
CA VAL A 97 -1.24 3.29 -8.57
C VAL A 97 -1.44 4.32 -9.67
N CYS A 98 -2.39 5.24 -9.52
CA CYS A 98 -2.69 6.22 -10.56
C CYS A 98 -1.52 7.19 -10.78
N CYS A 99 -0.81 7.57 -9.71
CA CYS A 99 0.40 8.38 -9.83
C CYS A 99 1.51 7.62 -10.59
N HIS A 100 1.75 6.36 -10.24
CA HIS A 100 2.69 5.49 -10.97
C HIS A 100 2.35 5.36 -12.46
N LEU A 101 1.05 5.28 -12.78
CA LEU A 101 0.55 5.25 -14.15
C LEU A 101 0.48 6.62 -14.83
N GLY A 102 1.11 7.66 -14.28
CA GLY A 102 1.16 9.00 -14.87
C GLY A 102 -0.22 9.65 -15.03
N MET A 103 -1.15 9.37 -14.12
CA MET A 103 -2.53 9.88 -14.11
C MET A 103 -2.77 10.94 -13.03
N ALA A 104 -1.70 11.40 -12.35
CA ALA A 104 -1.76 12.30 -11.19
C ALA A 104 -2.59 13.58 -11.44
N HIS A 105 -2.56 14.13 -12.66
CA HIS A 105 -3.26 15.37 -12.97
C HIS A 105 -4.75 15.22 -13.30
N SER A 106 -5.30 14.00 -13.36
CA SER A 106 -6.71 13.78 -13.68
C SER A 106 -7.65 14.20 -12.54
N LEU A 107 -8.84 14.69 -12.88
CA LEU A 107 -9.82 15.16 -11.89
C LEU A 107 -10.24 14.08 -10.89
N ARG A 108 -10.42 12.84 -11.35
CA ARG A 108 -10.76 11.70 -10.50
C ARG A 108 -9.65 11.39 -9.48
N VAL A 109 -8.38 11.51 -9.86
CA VAL A 109 -7.25 11.32 -8.94
C VAL A 109 -7.15 12.45 -7.92
N ARG A 110 -7.31 13.71 -8.35
CA ARG A 110 -7.36 14.85 -7.41
C ARG A 110 -8.50 14.70 -6.39
N ARG A 111 -9.63 14.13 -6.80
CA ARG A 111 -10.73 13.83 -5.87
C ARG A 111 -10.31 12.89 -4.74
N LEU A 112 -9.54 11.84 -5.04
CA LEU A 112 -9.03 10.93 -4.02
C LEU A 112 -8.16 11.69 -3.00
N VAL A 113 -7.31 12.60 -3.49
CA VAL A 113 -6.49 13.46 -2.62
C VAL A 113 -7.37 14.32 -1.71
N GLU A 114 -8.40 14.99 -2.25
CA GLU A 114 -9.28 15.82 -1.41
C GLU A 114 -10.08 15.00 -0.39
N VAL A 115 -10.49 13.77 -0.74
CA VAL A 115 -11.12 12.85 0.22
C VAL A 115 -10.15 12.51 1.35
N LEU A 116 -8.91 12.11 1.03
CA LEU A 116 -7.89 11.77 2.03
C LEU A 116 -7.58 12.96 2.93
N LEU A 117 -7.34 14.15 2.35
CA LEU A 117 -7.01 15.35 3.11
C LEU A 117 -8.15 15.78 4.05
N ARG A 118 -9.40 15.77 3.58
CA ARG A 118 -10.57 16.14 4.40
C ARG A 118 -10.83 15.13 5.52
N SER A 119 -10.63 13.85 5.26
CA SER A 119 -10.95 12.77 6.19
C SER A 119 -9.82 12.41 7.16
N GLN A 120 -8.67 13.08 7.10
CA GLN A 120 -7.54 12.80 7.99
C GLN A 120 -7.90 13.21 9.44
N TRP A 121 -7.74 12.28 10.37
CA TRP A 121 -8.06 12.52 11.78
C TRP A 121 -7.01 13.41 12.47
N PRO A 122 -7.30 13.96 13.67
CA PRO A 122 -6.37 14.82 14.40
C PRO A 122 -5.02 14.16 14.73
N ASP A 123 -5.00 12.86 14.99
CA ASP A 123 -3.77 12.07 15.23
C ASP A 123 -2.94 11.80 13.96
N GLY A 124 -3.45 12.21 12.79
CA GLY A 124 -2.73 12.13 11.52
C GLY A 124 -3.07 10.92 10.66
N GLY A 125 -3.83 9.95 11.17
CA GLY A 125 -4.23 8.78 10.38
C GLY A 125 -5.67 8.83 9.87
N TRP A 126 -6.20 7.66 9.55
CA TRP A 126 -7.59 7.42 9.15
C TRP A 126 -8.17 6.20 9.85
N ASN A 127 -9.49 6.14 9.97
CA ASN A 127 -10.20 4.97 10.47
C ASN A 127 -11.60 4.86 9.84
N CYS A 128 -12.08 3.63 9.69
CA CYS A 128 -13.42 3.32 9.22
C CYS A 128 -14.37 2.84 10.34
N ASP A 129 -13.87 2.64 11.56
CA ASP A 129 -14.64 2.10 12.69
C ASP A 129 -15.90 2.94 12.97
N PRO A 130 -17.11 2.39 12.84
CA PRO A 130 -18.34 3.14 13.08
C PRO A 130 -18.59 3.46 14.56
N ASN A 131 -17.81 2.90 15.49
CA ASN A 131 -17.93 3.18 16.91
C ASN A 131 -17.72 4.69 17.19
N PRO A 132 -18.69 5.38 17.85
CA PRO A 132 -18.53 6.77 18.23
C PRO A 132 -17.33 7.05 19.15
N ASP A 133 -16.94 6.06 19.97
CA ASP A 133 -15.84 6.17 20.93
C ASP A 133 -14.47 5.95 20.28
N ALA A 134 -14.42 5.55 19.00
CA ALA A 134 -13.18 5.40 18.26
C ALA A 134 -12.47 6.76 18.15
N HIS A 135 -11.27 6.83 18.75
CA HIS A 135 -10.46 8.04 18.80
C HIS A 135 -9.05 7.90 18.24
N HIS A 136 -8.62 6.66 17.98
CA HIS A 136 -7.36 6.37 17.31
C HIS A 136 -7.57 5.96 15.86
N SER A 137 -6.65 6.38 15.02
CA SER A 137 -6.54 5.94 13.65
C SER A 137 -6.08 4.49 13.53
N SER A 138 -6.50 3.82 12.47
CA SER A 138 -6.11 2.45 12.15
C SER A 138 -4.82 2.45 11.34
N PHE A 139 -3.87 1.61 11.72
CA PHE A 139 -2.65 1.37 10.94
C PHE A 139 -2.95 0.88 9.52
N HIS A 140 -3.91 -0.03 9.39
CA HIS A 140 -4.31 -0.62 8.10
C HIS A 140 -4.90 0.44 7.16
N GLU A 141 -5.68 1.39 7.70
CA GLU A 141 -6.28 2.47 6.90
C GLU A 141 -5.30 3.62 6.67
N THR A 142 -4.23 3.74 7.45
CA THR A 142 -3.27 4.86 7.38
C THR A 142 -2.10 4.60 6.46
N LEU A 143 -1.68 3.34 6.32
CA LEU A 143 -0.47 2.95 5.59
C LEU A 143 -0.51 3.29 4.09
N ALA A 144 -1.57 2.88 3.38
CA ALA A 144 -1.68 3.12 1.94
C ALA A 144 -1.85 4.61 1.58
N PRO A 145 -2.56 5.45 2.36
CA PRO A 145 -2.51 6.91 2.20
C PRO A 145 -1.11 7.51 2.23
N ILE A 146 -0.19 7.02 3.08
CA ILE A 146 1.21 7.49 3.07
C ILE A 146 1.84 7.27 1.69
N TRP A 147 1.68 6.07 1.13
CA TRP A 147 2.19 5.76 -0.20
C TRP A 147 1.57 6.66 -1.28
N GLY A 148 0.24 6.73 -1.33
CA GLY A 148 -0.47 7.50 -2.34
C GLY A 148 -0.14 8.99 -2.31
N LEU A 149 -0.18 9.60 -1.12
CA LEU A 149 0.07 11.03 -0.96
C LEU A 149 1.54 11.38 -1.21
N ALA A 150 2.49 10.50 -0.85
CA ALA A 150 3.89 10.69 -1.16
C ALA A 150 4.16 10.63 -2.69
N GLU A 151 3.57 9.67 -3.40
CA GLU A 151 3.68 9.59 -4.87
C GLU A 151 3.02 10.79 -5.54
N TYR A 152 1.85 11.20 -5.07
CA TYR A 152 1.14 12.34 -5.61
C TYR A 152 1.93 13.64 -5.44
N HIS A 153 2.54 13.85 -4.27
CA HIS A 153 3.47 14.96 -4.06
C HIS A 153 4.66 14.90 -5.04
N ARG A 154 5.31 13.75 -5.21
CA ARG A 154 6.43 13.59 -6.16
C ARG A 154 6.04 13.96 -7.60
N ASN A 155 4.82 13.60 -8.01
CA ASN A 155 4.34 13.84 -9.37
C ASN A 155 3.86 15.28 -9.62
N THR A 156 3.45 16.01 -8.59
CA THR A 156 2.73 17.29 -8.74
C THR A 156 3.38 18.46 -8.02
N GLY A 157 4.28 18.22 -7.07
CA GLY A 157 4.80 19.23 -6.15
C GLY A 157 3.81 19.65 -5.06
N GLU A 158 2.64 19.02 -4.95
CA GLU A 158 1.59 19.49 -4.04
C GLU A 158 1.97 19.29 -2.57
N GLY A 159 2.20 20.39 -1.85
CA GLY A 159 2.70 20.37 -0.47
C GLY A 159 1.70 19.87 0.57
N ARG A 160 0.38 20.02 0.34
CA ARG A 160 -0.67 19.50 1.25
C ARG A 160 -0.59 17.98 1.38
N ALA A 161 -0.42 17.29 0.25
CA ALA A 161 -0.28 15.84 0.22
C ALA A 161 0.94 15.37 1.03
N ARG A 162 2.11 16.00 0.85
CA ARG A 162 3.31 15.69 1.64
C ARG A 162 3.10 15.91 3.13
N ARG A 163 2.46 17.01 3.53
CA ARG A 163 2.17 17.30 4.96
C ARG A 163 1.25 16.24 5.56
N ALA A 164 0.18 15.86 4.86
CA ALA A 164 -0.72 14.81 5.31
C ALA A 164 0.01 13.46 5.42
N ALA A 165 0.81 13.08 4.42
CA ALA A 165 1.61 11.85 4.47
C ALA A 165 2.58 11.83 5.66
N ARG A 166 3.23 12.97 5.97
CA ARG A 166 4.13 13.07 7.13
C ARG A 166 3.38 12.97 8.46
N ARG A 167 2.21 13.60 8.61
CA ARG A 167 1.36 13.43 9.81
C ARG A 167 0.96 11.97 10.02
N ALA A 168 0.63 11.27 8.94
CA ALA A 168 0.32 9.85 8.97
C ALA A 168 1.54 8.98 9.35
N ALA A 169 2.74 9.36 8.89
CA ALA A 169 3.98 8.71 9.29
C ALA A 169 4.31 8.91 10.77
N GLU A 170 3.97 10.06 11.37
CA GLU A 170 4.16 10.29 12.82
C GLU A 170 3.37 9.28 13.66
N LEU A 171 2.14 8.92 13.25
CA LEU A 171 1.38 7.84 13.90
C LEU A 171 2.17 6.52 13.89
N LEU A 172 2.76 6.15 12.75
CA LEU A 172 3.55 4.91 12.68
C LEU A 172 4.81 5.01 13.55
N LEU A 173 5.50 6.15 13.52
CA LEU A 173 6.75 6.37 14.25
C LEU A 173 6.54 6.44 15.77
N GLU A 174 5.45 7.04 16.26
CA GLU A 174 5.09 7.04 17.68
C GLU A 174 5.01 5.61 18.24
N HIS A 175 4.56 4.67 17.42
CA HIS A 175 4.49 3.25 17.71
C HIS A 175 5.72 2.45 17.31
N ARG A 176 6.86 3.10 17.00
CA ARG A 176 8.08 2.46 16.51
C ARG A 176 7.78 1.44 15.40
N LEU A 177 6.86 1.81 14.52
CA LEU A 177 6.25 1.07 13.41
C LEU A 177 5.42 -0.17 13.76
N PHE A 178 5.64 -0.86 14.88
CA PHE A 178 4.89 -2.09 15.20
C PHE A 178 4.67 -2.33 16.69
N ARG A 179 5.10 -1.44 17.58
CA ARG A 179 5.06 -1.58 19.03
C ARG A 179 3.92 -0.79 19.65
N ARG A 180 3.37 -1.33 20.74
CA ARG A 180 2.46 -0.60 21.62
C ARG A 180 3.26 0.42 22.41
N THR A 181 2.68 1.60 22.61
CA THR A 181 3.27 2.66 23.41
C THR A 181 3.26 2.35 24.91
N SER A 182 2.34 1.48 25.37
CA SER A 182 2.15 1.17 26.78
C SER A 182 3.25 0.28 27.39
N ASP A 183 3.71 -0.73 26.65
CA ASP A 183 4.61 -1.78 27.15
C ASP A 183 5.77 -2.08 26.19
N GLY A 184 5.81 -1.47 25.00
CA GLY A 184 6.86 -1.71 24.00
C GLY A 184 6.74 -3.05 23.27
N GLU A 185 5.76 -3.87 23.60
CA GLU A 185 5.52 -5.15 22.93
C GLU A 185 4.91 -4.96 21.54
N ALA A 186 4.99 -5.99 20.68
CA ALA A 186 4.40 -5.93 19.35
C ALA A 186 2.86 -5.76 19.44
N ILE A 187 2.29 -4.82 18.67
CA ILE A 187 0.84 -4.57 18.57
C ILE A 187 0.10 -5.85 18.18
N HIS A 188 0.65 -6.57 17.22
CA HIS A 188 0.13 -7.86 16.77
C HIS A 188 1.30 -8.78 16.39
N PRO A 189 1.28 -10.08 16.75
CA PRO A 189 2.39 -11.01 16.46
C PRO A 189 2.76 -11.08 14.97
N GLU A 190 1.76 -11.10 14.08
CA GLU A 190 2.02 -11.10 12.63
C GLU A 190 2.77 -9.86 12.15
N TRP A 191 2.69 -8.71 12.84
CA TRP A 191 3.40 -7.51 12.41
C TRP A 191 4.91 -7.60 12.54
N LEU A 192 5.43 -8.67 13.18
CA LEU A 192 6.84 -9.00 13.22
C LEU A 192 7.31 -9.74 11.96
N ASN A 193 6.38 -10.23 11.13
CA ASN A 193 6.69 -11.02 9.95
C ASN A 193 6.56 -10.18 8.67
N ILE A 194 7.33 -10.55 7.65
CA ILE A 194 7.19 -9.96 6.32
C ILE A 194 6.06 -10.69 5.58
N HIS A 195 5.07 -9.95 5.10
CA HIS A 195 4.02 -10.45 4.22
C HIS A 195 4.23 -10.02 2.77
N TRP A 196 3.71 -10.83 1.85
CA TRP A 196 3.60 -10.44 0.45
C TRP A 196 2.51 -11.24 -0.31
N PRO A 197 1.76 -10.60 -1.22
CA PRO A 197 1.52 -9.16 -1.28
C PRO A 197 0.91 -8.66 0.02
N HIS A 198 1.14 -7.39 0.37
CA HIS A 198 0.58 -6.82 1.60
C HIS A 198 -0.94 -6.63 1.52
N TYR A 199 -1.48 -6.29 0.35
CA TYR A 199 -2.87 -5.88 0.19
C TYR A 199 -3.29 -4.82 1.24
N TRP A 200 -4.22 -5.17 2.15
CA TRP A 200 -4.63 -4.30 3.27
C TRP A 200 -3.86 -4.57 4.56
N HIS A 201 -3.05 -5.62 4.64
CA HIS A 201 -2.35 -6.03 5.85
C HIS A 201 -1.18 -5.10 6.18
N TYR A 202 -1.03 -4.85 7.48
CA TYR A 202 0.09 -4.10 8.03
C TYR A 202 1.14 -5.06 8.61
N ASP A 203 2.41 -4.72 8.44
CA ASP A 203 3.53 -5.28 9.18
C ASP A 203 4.68 -4.25 9.27
N PHE A 204 5.70 -4.55 10.10
CA PHE A 204 6.86 -3.67 10.29
C PHE A 204 7.54 -3.32 8.96
N PHE A 205 7.60 -4.27 8.02
CA PHE A 205 8.29 -4.12 6.75
C PHE A 205 7.55 -3.17 5.82
N HIS A 206 6.22 -3.26 5.75
CA HIS A 206 5.41 -2.31 5.01
C HIS A 206 5.45 -0.92 5.65
N GLY A 207 5.44 -0.86 6.99
CA GLY A 207 5.67 0.38 7.74
C GLY A 207 6.99 1.06 7.34
N LEU A 208 8.10 0.32 7.34
CA LEU A 208 9.40 0.81 6.87
C LEU A 208 9.33 1.33 5.43
N ARG A 209 8.74 0.55 4.54
CA ARG A 209 8.56 0.92 3.12
C ARG A 209 7.71 2.19 2.96
N ALA A 210 6.75 2.43 3.84
CA ALA A 210 5.93 3.64 3.81
C ALA A 210 6.72 4.87 4.28
N ILE A 211 7.44 4.79 5.40
CA ILE A 211 8.24 5.92 5.89
C ILE A 211 9.46 6.21 5.01
N ALA A 212 10.02 5.19 4.34
CA ALA A 212 11.08 5.33 3.35
C ALA A 212 10.68 6.24 2.18
N ARG A 213 9.40 6.20 1.77
CA ARG A 213 8.87 7.08 0.72
C ARG A 213 8.83 8.57 1.10
N LEU A 214 9.10 8.88 2.37
CA LEU A 214 9.13 10.22 2.95
C LEU A 214 10.52 10.62 3.47
N ASP A 215 11.54 9.81 3.18
CA ASP A 215 12.92 10.01 3.63
C ASP A 215 13.06 10.00 5.17
N LEU A 216 12.34 9.09 5.83
CA LEU A 216 12.23 9.01 7.31
C LEU A 216 12.91 7.76 7.91
N LEU A 217 13.66 6.98 7.14
CA LEU A 217 14.34 5.78 7.65
C LEU A 217 15.41 6.08 8.71
N THR A 218 15.97 7.29 8.72
CA THR A 218 16.98 7.73 9.70
C THR A 218 16.37 8.24 11.01
N ASP A 219 15.04 8.24 11.15
CA ASP A 219 14.38 8.56 12.41
C ASP A 219 14.65 7.43 13.43
N ARG A 220 15.15 7.76 14.62
CA ARG A 220 15.51 6.78 15.66
C ARG A 220 14.34 5.92 16.15
N ARG A 221 13.10 6.32 15.86
CA ARG A 221 11.91 5.52 16.15
C ARG A 221 11.73 4.37 15.16
N ALA A 222 12.42 4.38 14.02
CA ALA A 222 12.47 3.28 13.05
C ALA A 222 13.53 2.22 13.40
N ASP A 223 14.46 2.50 14.32
CA ASP A 223 15.61 1.64 14.65
C ASP A 223 15.20 0.19 14.93
N ASP A 224 14.16 -0.04 15.74
CA ASP A 224 13.72 -1.41 16.10
C ASP A 224 13.23 -2.19 14.88
N ALA A 225 12.55 -1.52 13.95
CA ALA A 225 12.06 -2.15 12.75
C ALA A 225 13.20 -2.41 11.76
N MET A 226 14.19 -1.51 11.67
CA MET A 226 15.41 -1.70 10.89
C MET A 226 16.26 -2.85 11.43
N GLU A 227 16.40 -2.96 12.76
CA GLU A 227 17.07 -4.08 13.40
C GLU A 227 16.33 -5.39 13.10
N LEU A 228 15.00 -5.41 13.26
CA LEU A 228 14.19 -6.56 12.90
C LEU A 228 14.35 -6.93 11.43
N LEU A 229 14.41 -5.94 10.51
CA LEU A 229 14.69 -6.20 9.10
C LEU A 229 16.02 -6.92 8.94
N LEU A 230 17.10 -6.43 9.55
CA LEU A 230 18.42 -7.07 9.49
C LEU A 230 18.40 -8.50 10.06
N GLN A 231 17.68 -8.73 11.17
CA GLN A 231 17.51 -10.06 11.76
C GLN A 231 16.71 -11.03 10.86
N ARG A 232 15.83 -10.51 9.99
CA ARG A 232 15.09 -11.33 9.01
C ARG A 232 15.90 -11.68 7.77
N ARG A 233 17.13 -11.18 7.62
CA ARG A 233 18.03 -11.56 6.53
C ARG A 233 18.46 -13.02 6.71
N ARG A 234 18.32 -13.82 5.66
CA ARG A 234 18.79 -15.22 5.64
C ARG A 234 20.28 -15.31 5.34
N ASP A 235 20.86 -16.48 5.57
CA ASP A 235 22.28 -16.78 5.30
C ASP A 235 22.66 -16.59 3.83
N ASP A 236 21.71 -16.81 2.91
CA ASP A 236 21.87 -16.54 1.47
C ASP A 236 21.81 -15.04 1.12
N GLY A 237 21.68 -14.17 2.12
CA GLY A 237 21.63 -12.72 1.97
C GLY A 237 20.27 -12.18 1.54
N THR A 238 19.23 -13.03 1.42
CA THR A 238 17.87 -12.67 0.97
C THR A 238 16.87 -12.47 2.11
N TRP A 239 15.73 -11.88 1.77
CA TRP A 239 14.55 -11.78 2.64
C TRP A 239 13.36 -12.41 1.93
N ARG A 240 12.49 -13.06 2.70
CA ARG A 240 11.34 -13.80 2.16
C ARG A 240 10.09 -13.52 2.98
N ALA A 241 8.93 -13.62 2.35
CA ALA A 241 7.66 -13.60 3.07
C ALA A 241 7.59 -14.84 3.98
N GLY A 242 7.29 -14.61 5.26
CA GLY A 242 7.26 -15.67 6.28
C GLY A 242 6.08 -15.59 7.23
N GLY A 243 5.25 -14.55 7.12
CA GLY A 243 4.02 -14.42 7.89
C GLY A 243 2.87 -15.22 7.28
N GLN A 244 1.68 -15.06 7.85
CA GLN A 244 0.47 -15.70 7.35
C GLN A 244 0.20 -15.32 5.89
N ARG A 245 -0.01 -16.34 5.04
CA ARG A 245 -0.44 -16.10 3.66
C ARG A 245 -1.95 -15.80 3.62
N TYR A 246 -2.31 -14.59 3.21
CA TYR A 246 -3.70 -14.14 3.11
C TYR A 246 -4.36 -14.39 1.75
N TRP A 247 -3.69 -15.14 0.88
CA TRP A 247 -4.14 -15.54 -0.45
C TRP A 247 -3.93 -17.03 -0.68
N ARG A 248 -4.66 -17.58 -1.66
CA ARG A 248 -4.63 -18.98 -2.04
C ARG A 248 -4.66 -19.11 -3.56
N LEU A 249 -4.05 -20.16 -4.10
CA LEU A 249 -4.14 -20.45 -5.54
C LEU A 249 -5.39 -21.25 -5.91
N ARG A 250 -6.05 -21.85 -4.92
CA ARG A 250 -7.21 -22.73 -5.08
C ARG A 250 -8.16 -22.57 -3.89
N GLY A 251 -9.44 -22.86 -4.12
CA GLY A 251 -10.51 -22.76 -3.13
C GLY A 251 -11.59 -21.76 -3.53
N GLU A 252 -12.44 -21.40 -2.57
CA GLU A 252 -13.65 -20.59 -2.84
C GLU A 252 -13.49 -19.11 -2.47
N SER A 253 -12.44 -18.75 -1.72
CA SER A 253 -12.21 -17.37 -1.26
C SER A 253 -10.72 -17.03 -1.20
N ASN A 254 -10.42 -15.73 -1.26
CA ASN A 254 -9.06 -15.19 -1.25
C ASN A 254 -8.15 -15.77 -2.34
N LEU A 255 -8.71 -15.99 -3.53
CA LEU A 255 -7.97 -16.50 -4.69
C LEU A 255 -7.05 -15.43 -5.27
N GLU A 256 -5.76 -15.74 -5.40
CA GLU A 256 -4.80 -14.91 -6.13
C GLU A 256 -4.57 -15.46 -7.55
N VAL A 257 -4.25 -14.56 -8.47
CA VAL A 257 -4.16 -14.79 -9.91
C VAL A 257 -2.75 -15.17 -10.36
N VAL A 258 -1.78 -15.04 -9.46
CA VAL A 258 -0.37 -15.41 -9.67
C VAL A 258 0.19 -16.11 -8.43
N ASP A 259 1.15 -17.00 -8.64
CA ASP A 259 1.88 -17.61 -7.54
C ASP A 259 3.09 -16.78 -7.16
N TRP A 260 3.02 -16.11 -6.00
CA TRP A 260 4.13 -15.33 -5.47
C TRP A 260 5.21 -16.18 -4.82
N GLY A 261 5.01 -17.49 -4.65
CA GLY A 261 5.94 -18.36 -3.92
C GLY A 261 6.23 -17.82 -2.52
N ASP A 262 7.51 -17.61 -2.22
CA ASP A 262 7.98 -16.95 -1.00
C ASP A 262 8.31 -15.46 -1.18
N ALA A 263 8.04 -14.93 -2.37
CA ALA A 263 8.20 -13.53 -2.76
C ALA A 263 9.62 -12.97 -2.56
N HIS A 264 10.64 -13.82 -2.53
CA HIS A 264 12.00 -13.37 -2.22
C HIS A 264 12.51 -12.32 -3.21
N GLU A 265 12.09 -12.37 -4.49
CA GLU A 265 12.49 -11.40 -5.51
C GLU A 265 12.10 -9.96 -5.10
N VAL A 266 10.83 -9.74 -4.75
CA VAL A 266 10.33 -8.40 -4.42
C VAL A 266 10.71 -7.99 -3.01
N VAL A 267 10.64 -8.92 -2.06
CA VAL A 267 10.97 -8.64 -0.66
C VAL A 267 12.45 -8.31 -0.53
N THR A 268 13.35 -9.05 -1.18
CA THR A 268 14.79 -8.77 -1.14
C THR A 268 15.12 -7.46 -1.82
N ALA A 269 14.56 -7.19 -3.01
CA ALA A 269 14.79 -5.92 -3.71
C ALA A 269 14.33 -4.71 -2.86
N ALA A 270 13.19 -4.81 -2.19
CA ALA A 270 12.69 -3.76 -1.32
C ALA A 270 13.51 -3.62 -0.02
N ALA A 271 13.95 -4.74 0.59
CA ALA A 271 14.81 -4.71 1.77
C ALA A 271 16.16 -4.05 1.46
N LEU A 272 16.83 -4.45 0.37
CA LEU A 272 18.09 -3.87 -0.06
C LEU A 272 17.97 -2.36 -0.34
N ALA A 273 16.87 -1.92 -0.97
CA ALA A 273 16.64 -0.51 -1.24
C ALA A 273 16.46 0.34 0.04
N MET A 274 16.08 -0.26 1.17
CA MET A 274 15.97 0.44 2.47
C MET A 274 17.29 0.44 3.26
N LEU A 275 18.26 -0.38 2.86
CA LEU A 275 19.58 -0.50 3.50
C LEU A 275 20.67 0.34 2.80
N GLN A 276 20.32 1.04 1.73
CA GLN A 276 21.17 1.97 0.99
C GLN A 276 21.07 3.38 1.57
#